data_AF-M0CQG2-F1
#
_entry.id   AF-M0CQG2-F1
#
_cell.length_a   1.000
_cell.length_b   1.000
_cell.length_c   1.000
_cell.angle_alpha   90.00
_cell.angle_beta   90.00
_cell.angle_gamma   90.00
#
_symmetry.space_group_name_H-M   'P 1'
#
loop_
_entity.id
_entity.type
_entity.pdbx_description
1 polymer ?
#
loop_
_entity_poly.entity_id
_entity_poly.type
_entity_poly.pdbx_seq_one_letter_code
_entity_poly.pdbx_strand_id
1 'polypeptide(L)'
;MRSARGPERERGPFVLFGENMVAHTLEYDRETPQFLGFDVWQAEEERFLPFGDAEFVFESIGLRTVPVVERRDATAFGDEYGRGADLDYEIPESAYREGRAEGVVLRNDERGARAKVVAEAFRERHESADDEPETDTERLVDRYCTERRIEKAAHRLVDEGEWAQLRMPMMEDLPMAVVDDIFAEEHREIAREDWEIDAAELRSRVSSRCAPILQDRVD
;
A
#
# COMPACT_ATOMS: atom_id res chain seq x y z
N MET A 1 32.32 -27.26 -36.72
CA MET A 1 32.07 -26.74 -35.35
C MET A 1 31.71 -25.26 -35.43
N ARG A 2 30.42 -24.94 -35.52
CA ARG A 2 29.83 -23.64 -35.16
C ARG A 2 28.43 -23.97 -34.63
N SER A 3 28.24 -23.79 -33.33
CA SER A 3 26.98 -24.04 -32.63
C SER A 3 26.00 -22.95 -33.01
N ALA A 4 24.80 -23.34 -33.45
CA ALA A 4 23.70 -22.44 -33.72
C ALA A 4 23.17 -21.88 -32.38
N ARG A 5 23.27 -20.57 -32.18
CA ARG A 5 22.45 -19.88 -31.17
C ARG A 5 21.02 -19.86 -31.69
N GLY A 6 20.08 -20.37 -30.91
CA GLY A 6 18.65 -20.31 -31.21
C GLY A 6 18.15 -18.86 -31.26
N PRO A 7 16.94 -18.63 -31.80
CA PRO A 7 16.40 -17.28 -31.94
C PRO A 7 16.27 -16.64 -30.55
N GLU A 8 16.96 -15.52 -30.35
CA GLU A 8 16.67 -14.58 -29.27
C GLU A 8 15.21 -14.15 -29.46
N ARG A 9 14.31 -14.65 -28.62
CA ARG A 9 12.96 -14.10 -28.53
C ARG A 9 13.14 -12.73 -27.89
N GLU A 10 13.01 -11.68 -28.69
CA GLU A 10 12.76 -10.33 -28.19
C GLU A 10 11.57 -10.44 -27.24
N ARG A 11 11.81 -10.34 -25.94
CA ARG A 11 10.73 -10.29 -24.96
C ARG A 11 10.13 -8.90 -25.10
N GLY A 12 8.82 -8.81 -25.31
CA GLY A 12 8.11 -7.54 -25.45
C GLY A 12 8.27 -6.61 -24.24
N PRO A 13 7.70 -5.40 -24.32
CA PRO A 13 7.99 -4.35 -23.35
C PRO A 13 7.62 -4.79 -21.92
N PHE A 14 8.56 -4.57 -21.01
CA PHE A 14 8.35 -4.77 -19.58
C PHE A 14 7.93 -3.45 -18.93
N VAL A 15 6.94 -3.52 -18.04
CA VAL A 15 6.61 -2.43 -17.11
C VAL A 15 7.05 -2.87 -15.71
N LEU A 16 7.87 -2.04 -15.08
CA LEU A 16 8.49 -2.33 -13.79
C LEU A 16 7.76 -1.54 -12.71
N PHE A 17 7.35 -2.23 -11.64
CA PHE A 17 6.66 -1.66 -10.50
C PHE A 17 7.56 -1.74 -9.27
N GLY A 18 7.60 -0.68 -8.49
CA GLY A 18 8.42 -0.61 -7.29
C GLY A 18 8.06 0.58 -6.42
N GLU A 19 8.58 0.55 -5.19
CA GLU A 19 8.43 1.64 -4.24
C GLU A 19 9.57 2.64 -4.40
N ASN A 20 9.20 3.92 -4.50
CA ASN A 20 10.14 5.03 -4.50
C ASN A 20 10.38 5.47 -3.06
N MET A 21 11.53 5.10 -2.51
CA MET A 21 11.91 5.30 -1.10
C MET A 21 12.33 6.75 -0.85
N VAL A 22 11.43 7.71 -1.10
CA VAL A 22 11.68 9.12 -0.79
C VAL A 22 11.48 9.35 0.70
N ALA A 23 12.46 10.01 1.33
CA ALA A 23 12.36 10.38 2.74
C ALA A 23 11.30 11.49 2.92
N HIS A 24 10.05 11.10 3.17
CA HIS A 24 8.97 12.06 3.46
C HIS A 24 8.45 12.00 4.91
N THR A 25 8.67 10.90 5.65
CA THR A 25 8.15 10.76 7.04
C THR A 25 9.05 9.95 7.98
N LEU A 26 10.09 9.29 7.46
CA LEU A 26 10.97 8.39 8.21
C LEU A 26 12.43 8.70 7.89
N GLU A 27 13.28 8.83 8.91
CA GLU A 27 14.72 8.96 8.74
C GLU A 27 15.30 7.61 8.28
N TYR A 28 15.41 7.43 6.96
CA TYR A 28 16.13 6.29 6.40
C TYR A 28 17.63 6.53 6.54
N ASP A 29 18.30 5.65 7.29
CA ASP A 29 19.76 5.63 7.35
C ASP A 29 20.31 5.32 5.94
N ARG A 30 21.46 5.91 5.59
CA ARG A 30 21.89 6.27 4.21
C ARG A 30 22.17 5.12 3.22
N GLU A 31 21.65 3.90 3.43
CA GLU A 31 21.84 2.74 2.55
C GLU A 31 20.55 2.20 1.89
N THR A 32 19.39 2.81 2.17
CA THR A 32 18.12 2.43 1.51
C THR A 32 18.15 2.81 0.02
N PRO A 33 17.96 1.87 -0.91
CA PRO A 33 17.88 2.19 -2.33
C PRO A 33 16.73 3.16 -2.61
N GLN A 34 16.94 4.15 -3.48
CA GLN A 34 15.88 5.08 -3.89
C GLN A 34 14.66 4.37 -4.48
N PHE A 35 14.86 3.20 -5.09
CA PHE A 35 13.80 2.42 -5.70
C PHE A 35 13.96 0.94 -5.35
N LEU A 36 12.86 0.32 -4.92
CA LEU A 36 12.76 -1.11 -4.64
C LEU A 36 11.70 -1.75 -5.53
N GLY A 37 12.13 -2.55 -6.50
CA GLY A 37 11.23 -3.28 -7.39
C GLY A 37 10.44 -4.39 -6.68
N PHE A 38 9.17 -4.56 -7.02
CA PHE A 38 8.36 -5.68 -6.50
C PHE A 38 7.56 -6.43 -7.58
N ASP A 39 7.37 -5.84 -8.76
CA ASP A 39 6.62 -6.50 -9.83
C ASP A 39 7.12 -6.13 -11.23
N VAL A 40 6.96 -7.07 -12.16
CA VAL A 40 7.20 -6.85 -13.59
C VAL A 40 6.02 -7.38 -14.39
N TRP A 41 5.44 -6.51 -15.21
CA TRP A 41 4.42 -6.87 -16.19
C TRP A 41 5.06 -7.11 -17.55
N GLN A 42 4.76 -8.26 -18.16
CA GLN A 42 5.15 -8.58 -19.53
C GLN A 42 3.98 -8.27 -20.46
N ALA A 43 4.10 -7.21 -21.26
CA ALA A 43 3.00 -6.72 -22.09
C ALA A 43 2.54 -7.72 -23.16
N GLU A 44 3.45 -8.48 -23.77
CA GLU A 44 3.11 -9.47 -24.81
C GLU A 44 2.25 -10.62 -24.31
N GLU A 45 2.51 -11.08 -23.09
CA GLU A 45 1.83 -12.21 -22.48
C GLU A 45 0.70 -11.75 -21.54
N GLU A 46 0.47 -10.44 -21.48
CA GLU A 46 -0.50 -9.77 -20.61
C GLU A 46 -0.55 -10.37 -19.20
N ARG A 47 0.62 -10.52 -18.58
CA ARG A 47 0.74 -11.13 -17.26
C ARG A 47 1.87 -10.55 -16.43
N PHE A 48 1.71 -10.65 -15.11
CA PHE A 48 2.82 -10.49 -14.19
C PHE A 48 3.77 -11.68 -14.28
N LEU A 49 5.07 -11.40 -14.23
CA LEU A 49 6.08 -12.44 -14.09
C LEU A 49 6.04 -13.03 -12.68
N PRO A 50 6.37 -14.32 -12.52
CA PRO A 50 6.71 -14.89 -11.22
C PRO A 50 7.80 -14.05 -10.55
N PHE A 51 7.78 -13.92 -9.22
CA PHE A 51 8.68 -12.98 -8.55
C PHE A 51 10.16 -13.27 -8.81
N GLY A 52 10.56 -14.55 -8.90
CA GLY A 52 11.95 -14.91 -9.24
C GLY A 52 12.38 -14.45 -10.64
N ASP A 53 11.46 -14.43 -11.61
CA ASP A 53 11.74 -13.88 -12.94
C ASP A 53 11.77 -12.34 -12.91
N ALA A 54 10.91 -11.72 -12.10
CA ALA A 54 10.93 -10.27 -11.87
C ALA A 54 12.24 -9.82 -11.20
N GLU A 55 12.72 -10.55 -10.19
CA GLU A 55 14.03 -10.34 -9.53
C GLU A 55 15.14 -10.32 -10.57
N PHE A 56 15.18 -11.31 -11.46
CA PHE A 56 16.17 -11.37 -12.53
C PHE A 56 16.11 -10.15 -13.46
N VAL A 57 14.92 -9.67 -13.82
CA VAL A 57 14.76 -8.47 -14.66
C VAL A 57 15.31 -7.23 -13.95
N PHE A 58 14.97 -7.00 -12.68
CA PHE A 58 15.49 -5.87 -11.90
C PHE A 58 17.02 -5.93 -11.75
N GLU A 59 17.56 -7.10 -11.39
CA GLU A 59 19.01 -7.29 -11.25
C GLU A 59 19.75 -7.04 -12.56
N SER A 60 19.19 -7.45 -13.70
CA SER A 60 19.81 -7.27 -15.01
C SER A 60 20.02 -5.80 -15.42
N ILE A 61 19.27 -4.89 -14.81
CA ILE A 61 19.38 -3.44 -15.02
C ILE A 61 19.96 -2.69 -13.80
N GLY A 62 20.47 -3.43 -12.80
CA GLY A 62 21.12 -2.86 -11.62
C GLY A 62 20.18 -2.28 -10.57
N LEU A 63 18.89 -2.65 -10.60
CA LEU A 63 17.92 -2.28 -9.58
C LEU A 63 17.77 -3.40 -8.54
N ARG A 64 17.49 -3.03 -7.29
CA ARG A 64 17.19 -3.97 -6.21
C ARG A 64 15.69 -4.21 -6.11
N THR A 65 15.32 -5.39 -5.63
CA THR A 65 13.94 -5.72 -5.29
C THR A 65 13.68 -5.59 -3.79
N VAL A 66 12.39 -5.57 -3.43
CA VAL A 66 11.96 -5.76 -2.04
C VAL A 66 12.49 -7.11 -1.50
N PRO A 67 12.87 -7.20 -0.22
CA PRO A 67 13.44 -8.41 0.34
C PRO A 67 12.39 -9.51 0.45
N VAL A 68 12.76 -10.72 0.07
CA VAL A 68 11.95 -11.92 0.35
C VAL A 68 12.16 -12.32 1.80
N VAL A 69 11.12 -12.16 2.62
CA VAL A 69 11.14 -12.59 4.03
C VAL A 69 11.28 -14.11 4.11
N GLU A 70 10.40 -14.83 3.42
CA GLU A 70 10.42 -16.29 3.36
C GLU A 70 9.62 -16.83 2.17
N ARG A 71 9.82 -18.11 1.84
CA ARG A 71 9.00 -18.85 0.86
C ARG A 71 8.44 -20.09 1.56
N ARG A 72 7.12 -20.24 1.54
CA ARG A 72 6.39 -21.31 2.24
C ARG A 72 5.33 -21.93 1.34
N ASP A 73 4.98 -23.17 1.64
CA ASP A 73 3.72 -23.73 1.15
C ASP A 73 2.54 -22.95 1.75
N ALA A 74 1.57 -22.59 0.91
CA ALA A 74 0.44 -21.76 1.33
C ALA A 74 -0.49 -22.46 2.33
N THR A 75 -0.59 -23.80 2.26
CA THR A 75 -1.40 -24.58 3.19
C THR A 75 -0.74 -24.56 4.55
N ALA A 76 0.56 -24.87 4.61
CA ALA A 76 1.34 -24.86 5.84
C ALA A 76 1.34 -23.48 6.52
N PHE A 77 1.52 -22.41 5.74
CA PHE A 77 1.42 -21.04 6.26
C PHE A 77 0.06 -20.75 6.90
N GLY A 78 -1.03 -21.12 6.21
CA GLY A 78 -2.38 -20.92 6.72
C GLY A 78 -2.76 -21.81 7.91
N ASP A 79 -2.09 -22.95 8.07
CA ASP A 79 -2.28 -23.84 9.23
C ASP A 79 -1.52 -23.33 10.46
N GLU A 80 -0.39 -22.64 10.26
CA GLU A 80 0.42 -22.06 11.33
C GLU A 80 -0.13 -20.71 11.81
N TYR A 81 -0.44 -19.80 10.88
CA TYR A 81 -0.81 -18.42 11.19
C TYR A 81 -2.31 -18.12 11.02
N GLY A 82 -3.12 -19.09 10.61
CA GLY A 82 -4.54 -18.85 10.32
C GLY A 82 -4.76 -18.21 8.94
N ARG A 83 -6.01 -17.80 8.68
CA ARG A 83 -6.45 -17.31 7.36
C ARG A 83 -7.46 -16.18 7.51
N GLY A 84 -7.44 -15.24 6.57
CA GLY A 84 -8.45 -14.19 6.50
C GLY A 84 -8.42 -13.27 7.73
N ALA A 85 -9.53 -13.21 8.47
CA ALA A 85 -9.64 -12.36 9.66
C ALA A 85 -8.89 -12.92 10.88
N ASP A 86 -8.64 -14.23 10.90
CA ASP A 86 -7.93 -14.92 11.98
C ASP A 86 -6.43 -15.06 11.67
N LEU A 87 -5.91 -14.29 10.71
CA LEU A 87 -4.50 -14.31 10.35
C LEU A 87 -3.68 -13.59 11.43
N ASP A 88 -2.88 -14.36 12.16
CA ASP A 88 -2.00 -13.91 13.24
C ASP A 88 -0.53 -14.07 12.84
N TYR A 89 -0.10 -13.28 11.85
CA TYR A 89 1.28 -13.26 11.37
C TYR A 89 2.00 -12.02 11.91
N GLU A 90 3.08 -12.23 12.66
CA GLU A 90 3.89 -11.13 13.17
C GLU A 90 4.75 -10.51 12.06
N ILE A 91 4.62 -9.20 11.88
CA ILE A 91 5.40 -8.46 10.88
C ILE A 91 6.87 -8.41 11.31
N PRO A 92 7.82 -8.82 10.42
CA PRO A 92 9.24 -8.86 10.74
C PRO A 92 9.87 -7.48 10.87
N GLU A 93 11.09 -7.43 11.38
CA GLU A 93 11.94 -6.24 11.38
C GLU A 93 12.21 -5.74 9.95
N SER A 94 12.30 -4.42 9.78
CA SER A 94 12.62 -3.83 8.50
C SER A 94 14.08 -4.12 8.11
N ALA A 95 14.31 -4.44 6.84
CA ALA A 95 15.66 -4.60 6.30
C ALA A 95 16.38 -3.27 6.02
N TYR A 96 15.67 -2.13 6.09
CA TYR A 96 16.17 -0.83 5.62
C TYR A 96 16.10 0.28 6.68
N ARG A 97 15.46 0.03 7.82
CA ARG A 97 15.43 0.94 8.97
C ARG A 97 15.33 0.16 10.26
N GLU A 98 15.59 0.81 11.38
CA GLU A 98 15.33 0.21 12.69
C GLU A 98 13.81 0.04 12.92
N GLY A 99 13.44 -1.05 13.58
CA GLY A 99 12.08 -1.40 13.95
C GLY A 99 11.31 -2.21 12.90
N ARG A 100 10.10 -2.64 13.29
CA ARG A 100 9.18 -3.43 12.44
C ARG A 100 8.95 -2.81 11.07
N ALA A 101 8.91 -3.63 10.04
CA ALA A 101 8.46 -3.24 8.71
C ALA A 101 7.02 -2.71 8.76
N GLU A 102 6.63 -1.94 7.74
CA GLU A 102 5.24 -1.47 7.59
C GLU A 102 4.26 -2.63 7.43
N GLY A 103 4.71 -3.67 6.72
CA GLY A 103 3.93 -4.85 6.47
C GLY A 103 4.68 -5.84 5.57
N VAL A 104 3.99 -6.89 5.18
CA VAL A 104 4.43 -7.87 4.18
C VAL A 104 3.37 -8.06 3.11
N VAL A 105 3.81 -8.38 1.90
CA VAL A 105 2.92 -8.83 0.82
C VAL A 105 3.03 -10.34 0.72
N LEU A 106 1.92 -11.03 0.97
CA LEU A 106 1.79 -12.46 0.69
C LEU A 106 1.47 -12.63 -0.79
N ARG A 107 2.24 -13.48 -1.46
CA ARG A 107 2.15 -13.70 -2.90
C ARG A 107 2.10 -15.18 -3.23
N ASN A 108 1.19 -15.55 -4.13
CA ASN A 108 1.13 -16.86 -4.75
C ASN A 108 1.09 -16.70 -6.28
N ASP A 109 2.25 -16.86 -6.91
CA ASP A 109 2.41 -16.68 -8.36
C ASP A 109 1.64 -17.71 -9.18
N GLU A 110 1.54 -18.95 -8.69
CA GLU A 110 0.81 -20.02 -9.39
C GLU A 110 -0.69 -19.74 -9.49
N ARG A 111 -1.26 -19.09 -8.48
CA ARG A 111 -2.68 -18.72 -8.43
C ARG A 111 -2.96 -17.27 -8.78
N GLY A 112 -1.92 -16.46 -9.04
CA GLY A 112 -2.05 -15.02 -9.24
C GLY A 112 -2.67 -14.29 -8.05
N ALA A 113 -2.50 -14.81 -6.82
CA ALA A 113 -3.13 -14.25 -5.62
C ALA A 113 -2.13 -13.38 -4.83
N ARG A 114 -2.63 -12.27 -4.29
CA ARG A 114 -1.85 -11.32 -3.48
C ARG A 114 -2.68 -10.86 -2.28
N ALA A 115 -2.03 -10.64 -1.14
CA ALA A 115 -2.62 -10.02 0.04
C ALA A 115 -1.58 -9.18 0.78
N LYS A 116 -2.01 -8.09 1.43
CA LYS A 116 -1.15 -7.31 2.32
C LYS A 116 -1.44 -7.67 3.77
N VAL A 117 -0.40 -7.75 4.59
CA VAL A 117 -0.50 -7.80 6.05
C VAL A 117 0.27 -6.59 6.56
N VAL A 118 -0.41 -5.65 7.20
CA VAL A 118 0.21 -4.43 7.74
C VAL A 118 0.32 -4.52 9.25
N ALA A 119 1.41 -4.00 9.81
CA ALA A 119 1.63 -3.96 11.25
C ALA A 119 0.53 -3.10 11.91
N GLU A 120 0.15 -3.38 13.16
CA GLU A 120 -0.91 -2.63 13.84
C GLU A 120 -0.61 -1.14 14.00
N ALA A 121 0.64 -0.77 14.28
CA ALA A 121 1.07 0.63 14.28
C ALA A 121 0.94 1.31 12.91
N PHE A 122 0.88 0.51 11.83
CA PHE A 122 0.64 0.94 10.46
C PHE A 122 -0.80 0.69 9.99
N ARG A 123 -1.67 0.05 10.78
CA ARG A 123 -3.12 0.15 10.56
C ARG A 123 -3.48 1.60 10.88
N GLU A 124 -3.97 2.32 9.90
CA GLU A 124 -4.39 3.72 10.05
C GLU A 124 -5.67 3.76 10.89
N ARG A 125 -5.49 3.63 12.21
CA ARG A 125 -6.52 3.74 13.24
C ARG A 125 -6.07 4.79 14.25
N HIS A 126 -6.99 5.66 14.66
CA HIS A 126 -6.82 6.40 15.90
C HIS A 126 -7.11 5.46 17.09
N GLU A 127 -6.28 5.52 18.14
CA GLU A 127 -6.78 5.24 19.48
C GLU A 127 -7.88 6.27 19.73
N SER A 128 -9.08 5.80 20.08
CA SER A 128 -10.30 6.60 20.20
C SER A 128 -10.06 7.95 20.87
N ALA A 129 -10.62 9.03 20.29
CA ALA A 129 -10.66 10.34 20.93
C ALA A 129 -11.28 10.23 22.34
N ASP A 130 -10.87 11.12 23.25
CA ASP A 130 -11.37 11.15 24.64
C ASP A 130 -12.89 11.43 24.73
N ASP A 131 -13.48 11.98 23.67
CA ASP A 131 -14.90 12.25 23.55
C ASP A 131 -15.64 11.08 22.88
N GLU A 132 -16.79 10.72 23.44
CA GLU A 132 -17.64 9.67 22.89
C GLU A 132 -18.37 10.20 21.64
N PRO A 133 -18.24 9.53 20.48
CA PRO A 133 -18.80 10.03 19.22
C PRO A 133 -20.34 10.06 19.27
N GLU A 134 -20.94 11.14 18.78
CA GLU A 134 -22.38 11.37 18.81
C GLU A 134 -23.13 10.55 17.76
N THR A 135 -22.47 10.22 16.63
CA THR A 135 -23.03 9.42 15.53
C THR A 135 -22.09 8.30 15.11
N ASP A 136 -22.63 7.27 14.47
CA ASP A 136 -21.79 6.20 13.89
C ASP A 136 -20.92 6.71 12.74
N THR A 137 -21.37 7.76 12.06
CA THR A 137 -20.58 8.44 11.03
C THR A 137 -19.38 9.16 11.64
N GLU A 138 -19.57 9.86 12.76
CA GLU A 138 -18.48 10.43 13.53
C GLU A 138 -17.51 9.36 14.01
N ARG A 139 -18.02 8.26 14.57
CA ARG A 139 -17.21 7.12 15.00
C ARG A 139 -16.36 6.55 13.86
N LEU A 140 -16.92 6.39 12.66
CA LEU A 140 -16.19 5.91 11.48
C LEU A 140 -15.07 6.89 11.10
N VAL A 141 -15.39 8.18 11.01
CA VAL A 141 -14.41 9.22 10.65
C VAL A 141 -13.30 9.29 11.69
N ASP A 142 -13.66 9.27 12.97
CA ASP A 142 -12.71 9.33 14.07
C ASP A 142 -11.76 8.15 14.05
N ARG A 143 -12.30 6.95 13.82
CA ARG A 143 -11.53 5.72 13.81
C ARG A 143 -10.59 5.62 12.61
N TYR A 144 -11.05 5.96 11.40
CA TYR A 144 -10.37 5.60 10.16
C TYR A 144 -9.83 6.79 9.34
N CYS A 145 -10.36 8.00 9.50
CA CYS A 145 -9.91 9.20 8.79
C CYS A 145 -8.72 9.84 9.52
N THR A 146 -7.60 9.13 9.55
CA THR A 146 -6.37 9.54 10.25
C THR A 146 -5.59 10.57 9.45
N GLU A 147 -4.73 11.36 10.11
CA GLU A 147 -3.86 12.32 9.42
C GLU A 147 -2.98 11.65 8.36
N ARG A 148 -2.34 10.53 8.71
CA ARG A 148 -1.52 9.74 7.79
C ARG A 148 -2.31 9.27 6.56
N ARG A 149 -3.58 8.87 6.73
CA ARG A 149 -4.44 8.48 5.61
C ARG A 149 -4.69 9.64 4.66
N ILE A 150 -4.94 10.83 5.22
CA ILE A 150 -5.17 12.06 4.46
C ILE A 150 -3.93 12.43 3.66
N GLU A 151 -2.74 12.40 4.30
CA GLU A 151 -1.47 12.67 3.63
C GLU A 151 -1.21 11.68 2.49
N LYS A 152 -1.37 10.38 2.77
CA LYS A 152 -1.19 9.32 1.78
C LYS A 152 -2.13 9.49 0.59
N ALA A 153 -3.41 9.81 0.83
CA ALA A 153 -4.36 10.08 -0.24
C ALA A 153 -3.96 11.31 -1.07
N ALA A 154 -3.48 12.38 -0.43
CA ALA A 154 -3.03 13.58 -1.13
C ALA A 154 -1.78 13.31 -1.99
N HIS A 155 -0.81 12.57 -1.47
CA HIS A 155 0.38 12.17 -2.23
C HIS A 155 0.04 11.23 -3.38
N ARG A 156 -0.84 10.26 -3.17
CA ARG A 156 -1.32 9.36 -4.23
C ARG A 156 -1.92 10.13 -5.41
N LEU A 157 -2.76 11.14 -5.16
CA LEU A 157 -3.34 11.99 -6.21
C LEU A 157 -2.25 12.71 -7.04
N VAL A 158 -1.10 13.03 -6.44
CA VAL A 158 0.03 13.62 -7.16
C VAL A 158 0.82 12.56 -7.92
N ASP A 159 1.10 11.43 -7.27
CA ASP A 159 1.92 10.35 -7.82
C ASP A 159 1.24 9.66 -9.02
N GLU A 160 -0.09 9.54 -8.99
CA GLU A 160 -0.91 9.00 -10.08
C GLU A 160 -1.14 10.03 -11.22
N GLY A 161 -0.65 11.26 -11.05
CA GLY A 161 -0.66 12.30 -12.07
C GLY A 161 -1.98 13.05 -12.23
N GLU A 162 -2.93 12.88 -11.31
CA GLU A 162 -4.16 13.67 -11.26
C GLU A 162 -3.85 15.13 -10.90
N TRP A 163 -2.83 15.33 -10.06
CA TRP A 163 -2.34 16.63 -9.65
C TRP A 163 -0.82 16.74 -9.85
N ALA A 164 -0.35 17.91 -10.27
CA ALA A 164 1.10 18.10 -10.51
C ALA A 164 1.93 18.22 -9.21
N GLN A 165 1.30 18.64 -8.11
CA GLN A 165 1.88 18.81 -6.78
C GLN A 165 0.75 19.07 -5.78
N LEU A 166 1.06 19.01 -4.48
CA LEU A 166 0.12 19.38 -3.41
C LEU A 166 -0.32 20.84 -3.54
N ARG A 167 -1.63 21.08 -3.56
CA ARG A 167 -2.25 22.42 -3.60
C ARG A 167 -3.64 22.39 -2.98
N MET A 168 -4.07 23.50 -2.36
CA MET A 168 -5.40 23.62 -1.77
C MET A 168 -6.60 23.30 -2.68
N PRO A 169 -6.58 23.55 -4.01
CA PRO A 169 -7.65 23.12 -4.91
C PRO A 169 -7.90 21.60 -4.92
N MET A 170 -6.96 20.78 -4.46
CA MET A 170 -7.17 19.34 -4.28
C MET A 170 -8.29 19.00 -3.30
N MET A 171 -8.78 19.96 -2.49
CA MET A 171 -9.95 19.78 -1.63
C MET A 171 -11.23 19.40 -2.40
N GLU A 172 -11.26 19.56 -3.72
CA GLU A 172 -12.35 19.06 -4.57
C GLU A 172 -12.37 17.52 -4.67
N ASP A 173 -11.19 16.89 -4.62
CA ASP A 173 -11.01 15.44 -4.85
C ASP A 173 -10.57 14.69 -3.59
N LEU A 174 -9.65 15.28 -2.82
CA LEU A 174 -8.99 14.67 -1.67
C LEU A 174 -9.97 14.05 -0.65
N PRO A 175 -11.05 14.73 -0.23
CA PRO A 175 -11.97 14.12 0.74
C PRO A 175 -12.61 12.83 0.24
N MET A 176 -12.96 12.76 -1.06
CA MET A 176 -13.50 11.53 -1.63
C MET A 176 -12.43 10.46 -1.81
N ALA A 177 -11.21 10.84 -2.21
CA ALA A 177 -10.09 9.91 -2.30
C ALA A 177 -9.78 9.25 -0.94
N VAL A 178 -9.94 10.00 0.17
CA VAL A 178 -9.80 9.46 1.53
C VAL A 178 -10.95 8.53 1.89
N VAL A 179 -12.20 8.89 1.57
CA VAL A 179 -13.36 8.01 1.80
C VAL A 179 -13.21 6.69 1.04
N ASP A 180 -12.82 6.75 -0.22
CA ASP A 180 -12.61 5.56 -1.06
C ASP A 180 -11.50 4.67 -0.48
N ASP A 181 -10.43 5.27 0.04
CA ASP A 181 -9.33 4.55 0.70
C ASP A 181 -9.79 3.86 1.99
N ILE A 182 -10.55 4.55 2.84
CA ILE A 182 -11.14 3.98 4.07
C ILE A 182 -11.97 2.74 3.73
N PHE A 183 -12.90 2.84 2.77
CA PHE A 183 -13.74 1.70 2.43
C PHE A 183 -12.96 0.59 1.72
N ALA A 184 -12.01 0.91 0.84
CA ALA A 184 -11.18 -0.08 0.17
C ALA A 184 -10.43 -0.95 1.18
N GLU A 185 -9.84 -0.34 2.22
CA GLU A 185 -9.06 -1.04 3.23
C GLU A 185 -9.93 -1.70 4.32
N GLU A 186 -10.98 -1.02 4.78
CA GLU A 186 -11.68 -1.37 6.02
C GLU A 186 -13.10 -1.90 5.81
N HIS A 187 -13.56 -2.11 4.56
CA HIS A 187 -14.94 -2.56 4.26
C HIS A 187 -15.38 -3.79 5.05
N ARG A 188 -14.48 -4.75 5.33
CA ARG A 188 -14.83 -5.98 6.07
C ARG A 188 -15.07 -5.72 7.54
N GLU A 189 -14.38 -4.77 8.14
CA GLU A 189 -14.60 -4.40 9.54
C GLU A 189 -15.87 -3.57 9.63
N ILE A 190 -15.98 -2.53 8.80
CA ILE A 190 -17.18 -1.68 8.72
C ILE A 190 -18.45 -2.52 8.47
N ALA A 191 -18.41 -3.50 7.56
CA ALA A 191 -19.58 -4.35 7.26
C ALA A 191 -19.95 -5.35 8.37
N ARG A 192 -19.12 -5.53 9.41
CA ARG A 192 -19.46 -6.34 10.58
C ARG A 192 -20.10 -5.52 11.69
N GLU A 193 -19.93 -4.20 11.65
CA GLU A 193 -20.55 -3.27 12.57
C GLU A 193 -21.99 -2.97 12.13
N ASP A 194 -22.88 -2.70 13.09
CA ASP A 194 -24.27 -2.29 12.83
C ASP A 194 -24.37 -0.76 12.79
N TRP A 195 -23.50 -0.13 11.98
CA TRP A 195 -23.36 1.32 11.91
C TRP A 195 -24.28 1.95 10.87
N GLU A 196 -25.01 3.01 11.24
CA GLU A 196 -25.77 3.84 10.31
C GLU A 196 -24.91 5.00 9.79
N ILE A 197 -24.43 4.89 8.55
CA ILE A 197 -23.53 5.90 7.94
C ILE A 197 -24.33 6.90 7.09
N ASP A 198 -24.33 8.17 7.50
CA ASP A 198 -24.86 9.30 6.74
C ASP A 198 -23.79 9.82 5.75
N ALA A 199 -24.08 9.70 4.46
CA ALA A 199 -23.13 10.07 3.41
C ALA A 199 -22.82 11.59 3.35
N ALA A 200 -23.77 12.45 3.72
CA ALA A 200 -23.57 13.89 3.73
C ALA A 200 -22.71 14.32 4.92
N GLU A 201 -22.98 13.76 6.10
CA GLU A 201 -22.16 13.95 7.29
C GLU A 201 -20.74 13.43 7.08
N LEU A 202 -20.59 12.23 6.50
CA LEU A 202 -19.29 11.62 6.21
C LEU A 202 -18.43 12.54 5.34
N ARG A 203 -18.99 13.01 4.21
CA ARG A 203 -18.27 13.92 3.30
C ARG A 203 -17.87 15.22 4.02
N SER A 204 -18.79 15.80 4.78
CA SER A 204 -18.54 17.05 5.50
C SER A 204 -17.40 16.90 6.53
N ARG A 205 -17.46 15.85 7.34
CA ARG A 205 -16.46 15.59 8.40
C ARG A 205 -15.09 15.24 7.82
N VAL A 206 -15.02 14.38 6.81
CA VAL A 206 -13.75 14.07 6.12
C VAL A 206 -13.15 15.32 5.49
N SER A 207 -13.96 16.15 4.81
CA SER A 207 -13.47 17.42 4.24
C SER A 207 -12.92 18.36 5.31
N SER A 208 -13.58 18.42 6.47
CA SER A 208 -13.16 19.25 7.60
C SER A 208 -11.82 18.79 8.19
N ARG A 209 -11.55 17.48 8.19
CA ARG A 209 -10.23 16.94 8.58
C ARG A 209 -9.16 17.17 7.52
N CYS A 210 -9.50 17.04 6.24
CA CYS A 210 -8.53 17.20 5.15
C CYS A 210 -7.97 18.63 5.04
N ALA A 211 -8.83 19.64 5.21
CA ALA A 211 -8.47 21.04 4.99
C ALA A 211 -7.24 21.53 5.79
N PRO A 212 -7.19 21.40 7.14
CA PRO A 212 -6.04 21.87 7.91
C PRO A 212 -4.76 21.08 7.61
N ILE A 213 -4.87 19.76 7.37
CA ILE A 213 -3.71 18.91 7.06
C ILE A 213 -3.12 19.27 5.70
N LEU A 214 -3.96 19.40 4.67
CA LEU A 214 -3.49 19.80 3.34
C LEU A 214 -2.88 21.21 3.38
N GLN A 215 -3.47 22.14 4.14
CA GLN A 215 -2.95 23.49 4.30
C GLN A 215 -1.53 23.48 4.88
N ASP A 216 -1.29 22.70 5.94
CA ASP A 216 0.02 22.56 6.58
C ASP A 216 1.08 21.89 5.69
N ARG A 217 0.68 21.25 4.57
CA ARG A 217 1.59 20.60 3.61
C ARG A 217 1.82 21.43 2.34
N VAL A 218 1.03 22.47 2.11
CA VAL A 218 1.14 23.37 0.95
C VAL A 218 1.94 24.64 1.29
N ASP A 219 1.93 25.06 2.56
CA ASP A 219 2.71 26.19 3.08
C ASP A 219 4.19 25.82 3.36
#